data_AF-A0A0F9HIL9-F1
#
_entry.id   AF-A0A0F9HIL9-F1
#
_cell.length_a   1.000
_cell.length_b   1.000
_cell.length_c   1.000
_cell.angle_alpha   90.00
_cell.angle_beta   90.00
_cell.angle_gamma   90.00
#
_symmetry.space_group_name_H-M   'P 1'
#
loop_
_entity.id
_entity.type
_entity.pdbx_description
1 polymer ?
#
loop_
_entity_poly.entity_id
_entity_poly.type
_entity_poly.pdbx_seq_one_letter_code
_entity_poly.pdbx_strand_id
1 'polypeptide(L)'
;MAIPLVIAGVVAGAAAMTALSAAMAPVAEKLSQVAWPILPVKLLDPGSLVIARIKGAVDDGQFKSDMAKQGFSGDAADAFVRAAEQILGPGEQLGMLIRGVIPPDRFTSELARLGVSDDSAAALAQMAETLLDPGTLVRAKFRGAPIAGSYEGGMTRLGYTPQAAQTFEEASK
;
A
#
# COMPACT_ATOMS: atom_id res chain seq x y z
N MET A 1 64.57 -30.25 32.06
CA MET A 1 63.17 -29.81 32.14
C MET A 1 63.15 -28.40 32.70
N ALA A 2 62.82 -27.41 31.86
CA ALA A 2 62.53 -26.04 32.31
C ALA A 2 61.71 -25.34 31.21
N ILE A 3 60.40 -25.26 31.43
CA ILE A 3 59.51 -24.30 30.76
C ILE A 3 58.89 -23.52 31.93
N PRO A 4 59.30 -22.27 32.17
CA PRO A 4 58.31 -21.20 32.16
C PRO A 4 58.92 -19.81 31.85
N LEU A 5 58.66 -19.26 30.67
CA LEU A 5 58.83 -17.80 30.49
C LEU A 5 57.91 -17.18 29.42
N VAL A 6 57.26 -17.99 28.59
CA VAL A 6 56.50 -17.48 27.43
C VAL A 6 55.04 -17.11 27.79
N ILE A 7 54.51 -17.56 28.93
CA ILE A 7 53.10 -17.32 29.30
C ILE A 7 52.87 -15.94 29.93
N ALA A 8 53.88 -15.34 30.57
CA ALA A 8 53.71 -14.03 31.23
C ALA A 8 53.59 -12.85 30.25
N GLY A 9 54.22 -12.93 29.07
CA GLY A 9 54.21 -11.85 28.08
C GLY A 9 52.87 -11.67 27.34
N VAL A 10 52.14 -12.77 27.11
CA VAL A 10 50.87 -12.73 26.36
C VAL A 10 49.70 -12.22 27.21
N VAL A 11 49.69 -12.53 28.51
CA VAL A 11 48.65 -12.07 29.44
C VAL A 11 48.81 -10.57 29.77
N ALA A 12 50.05 -10.08 29.90
CA ALA A 12 50.32 -8.66 30.09
C ALA A 12 49.96 -7.82 28.84
N GLY A 13 50.20 -8.34 27.63
CA GLY A 13 49.81 -7.69 26.38
C GLY A 13 48.29 -7.60 26.19
N ALA A 14 47.54 -8.64 26.55
CA ALA A 14 46.08 -8.65 26.46
C ALA A 14 45.40 -7.75 27.51
N ALA A 15 45.95 -7.66 28.72
CA ALA A 15 45.45 -6.75 29.76
C ALA A 15 45.75 -5.27 29.45
N ALA A 16 46.92 -4.99 28.85
CA ALA A 16 47.26 -3.64 28.40
C ALA A 16 46.39 -3.18 27.21
N MET A 17 46.07 -4.08 26.27
CA MET A 17 45.17 -3.77 25.16
C MET A 17 43.71 -3.58 25.60
N THR A 18 43.22 -4.36 26.58
CA THR A 18 41.86 -4.19 27.11
C THR A 18 41.73 -2.94 27.97
N ALA A 19 42.71 -2.62 28.82
CA ALA A 19 42.74 -1.37 29.58
C ALA A 19 42.84 -0.13 28.67
N LEU A 20 43.61 -0.21 27.58
CA LEU A 20 43.68 0.85 26.58
C LEU A 20 42.35 1.00 25.83
N SER A 21 41.64 -0.10 25.54
CA SER A 21 40.30 -0.04 24.92
C SER A 21 39.25 0.59 25.83
N ALA A 22 39.28 0.33 27.14
CA ALA A 22 38.37 0.91 28.11
C ALA A 22 38.66 2.40 28.36
N ALA A 23 39.94 2.79 28.37
CA ALA A 23 40.37 4.18 28.47
C ALA A 23 40.08 5.00 27.19
N MET A 24 40.07 4.33 26.02
CA MET A 24 39.72 4.92 24.74
C MET A 24 38.21 4.96 24.48
N ALA A 25 37.39 4.20 25.22
CA ALA A 25 35.93 4.21 25.07
C ALA A 25 35.31 5.63 25.11
N PRO A 26 35.63 6.52 26.07
CA PRO A 26 35.11 7.89 26.04
C PRO A 26 35.66 8.74 24.88
N VAL A 27 36.84 8.43 24.36
CA VAL A 27 37.41 9.11 23.18
C VAL A 27 36.76 8.62 21.90
N ALA A 28 36.48 7.33 21.79
CA ALA A 28 35.72 6.73 20.70
C ALA A 28 34.27 7.24 20.71
N GLU A 29 33.66 7.42 21.88
CA GLU A 29 32.33 8.01 22.02
C GLU A 29 32.31 9.49 21.63
N LYS A 30 33.33 10.27 21.99
CA LYS A 30 33.47 11.66 21.52
C LYS A 30 33.74 11.76 20.02
N LEU A 31 34.61 10.90 19.49
CA LEU A 31 34.87 10.82 18.06
C LEU A 31 33.62 10.41 17.29
N SER A 32 32.86 9.45 17.81
CA SER A 32 31.60 9.05 17.21
C SER A 32 30.62 10.22 17.27
N GLN A 33 30.41 10.87 18.42
CA GLN A 33 29.51 12.03 18.55
C GLN A 33 29.88 13.22 17.64
N VAL A 34 31.17 13.41 17.33
CA VAL A 34 31.64 14.43 16.38
C VAL A 34 31.56 13.94 14.92
N ALA A 35 31.74 12.65 14.69
CA ALA A 35 31.64 12.05 13.36
C ALA A 35 30.19 11.84 12.90
N TRP A 36 29.24 11.53 13.78
CA TRP A 36 27.84 11.26 13.45
C TRP A 36 27.13 12.45 12.75
N PRO A 37 27.39 13.72 13.10
CA PRO A 37 26.88 14.88 12.36
C PRO A 37 27.55 15.09 10.99
N ILE A 38 28.81 14.64 10.82
CA ILE A 38 29.63 14.88 9.62
C ILE A 38 29.48 13.74 8.60
N LEU A 39 29.31 12.52 9.10
CA LEU A 39 29.02 11.30 8.38
C LEU A 39 27.88 10.62 9.13
N PRO A 40 26.61 10.93 8.80
CA PRO A 40 25.48 10.19 9.36
C PRO A 40 25.55 8.75 8.84
N VAL A 41 26.28 7.88 9.55
CA VAL A 41 26.40 6.45 9.21
C VAL A 41 25.07 5.73 9.46
N LYS A 42 24.15 6.34 10.20
CA LYS A 42 22.78 5.85 10.39
C LYS A 42 21.88 6.44 9.31
N LEU A 43 21.97 5.87 8.12
CA LEU A 43 20.88 5.93 7.15
C LEU A 43 19.64 5.27 7.78
N LEU A 44 18.46 5.81 7.52
CA LEU A 44 17.22 5.11 7.86
C LEU A 44 17.23 3.75 7.16
N ASP A 45 16.73 2.72 7.84
CA ASP A 45 16.52 1.43 7.19
C ASP A 45 15.56 1.57 5.99
N PRO A 46 15.63 0.67 4.99
CA PRO A 46 14.83 0.78 3.77
C PRO A 46 13.33 0.82 4.03
N GLY A 47 12.83 0.09 5.04
CA GLY A 47 11.42 0.08 5.41
C GLY A 47 10.95 1.43 5.95
N SER A 48 11.74 2.02 6.85
CA SER A 48 11.48 3.37 7.36
C SER A 48 11.57 4.44 6.27
N LEU A 49 12.50 4.31 5.31
CA LEU A 49 12.61 5.21 4.16
C LEU A 49 11.36 5.14 3.27
N VAL A 50 10.85 3.94 3.01
CA VAL A 50 9.63 3.73 2.22
C VAL A 50 8.43 4.38 2.91
N ILE A 51 8.27 4.18 4.21
CA ILE A 51 7.19 4.83 4.99
C ILE A 51 7.35 6.35 4.96
N ALA A 52 8.57 6.87 5.14
CA ALA A 52 8.85 8.30 5.11
C ALA A 52 8.52 8.90 3.73
N ARG A 53 8.82 8.18 2.65
CA ARG A 53 8.48 8.55 1.27
C ARG A 53 6.98 8.54 0.99
N ILE A 54 6.25 7.53 1.49
CA ILE A 54 4.77 7.45 1.37
C ILE A 54 4.09 8.58 2.15
N LYS A 55 4.61 8.91 3.35
CA LYS A 55 4.10 10.00 4.19
C LYS A 55 4.52 11.40 3.72
N GLY A 56 5.36 11.49 2.68
CA GLY A 56 5.86 12.78 2.17
C GLY A 56 6.89 13.48 3.06
N ALA A 57 7.49 12.76 4.02
CA ALA A 57 8.56 13.30 4.87
C ALA A 57 9.91 13.39 4.14
N VAL A 58 10.07 12.62 3.05
CA VAL A 58 11.26 12.59 2.20
C VAL A 58 10.80 12.64 0.73
N ASP A 59 11.45 13.46 -0.09
CA ASP A 59 11.17 13.54 -1.52
C ASP A 59 11.76 12.36 -2.32
N ASP A 60 11.36 12.24 -3.58
CA ASP A 60 11.78 11.11 -4.44
C ASP A 60 13.29 11.06 -4.69
N GLY A 61 13.93 12.22 -4.83
CA GLY A 61 15.36 12.32 -5.09
C GLY A 61 16.18 11.92 -3.87
N GLN A 62 15.80 12.42 -2.69
CA GLN A 62 16.43 12.05 -1.44
C GLN A 62 16.20 10.56 -1.11
N PHE A 63 14.99 10.05 -1.31
CA PHE A 63 14.66 8.63 -1.12
C PHE A 63 15.53 7.73 -2.01
N LYS A 64 15.62 8.01 -3.31
CA LYS A 64 16.43 7.23 -4.26
C LYS A 64 17.92 7.30 -3.94
N SER A 65 18.42 8.47 -3.54
CA SER A 65 19.80 8.64 -3.07
C SER A 65 20.09 7.76 -1.84
N ASP A 66 19.21 7.78 -0.84
CA ASP A 66 19.44 7.05 0.42
C ASP A 66 19.23 5.53 0.27
N MET A 67 18.36 5.10 -0.66
CA MET A 67 18.24 3.71 -1.07
C MET A 67 19.48 3.24 -1.87
N ALA A 68 20.04 4.08 -2.75
CA ALA A 68 21.25 3.78 -3.50
C ALA A 68 22.48 3.62 -2.60
N LYS A 69 22.61 4.46 -1.56
CA LYS A 69 23.67 4.30 -0.52
C LYS A 69 23.58 2.96 0.21
N GLN A 70 22.41 2.33 0.22
CA GLN A 70 22.16 1.02 0.83
C GLN A 70 22.20 -0.14 -0.18
N GLY A 71 22.53 0.13 -1.45
CA GLY A 71 22.70 -0.88 -2.49
C GLY A 71 21.42 -1.21 -3.28
N PHE A 72 20.34 -0.45 -3.12
CA PHE A 72 19.12 -0.64 -3.91
C PHE A 72 19.14 0.24 -5.17
N SER A 73 18.77 -0.35 -6.31
CA SER A 73 18.54 0.42 -7.54
C SER A 73 17.29 1.30 -7.41
N GLY A 74 17.17 2.33 -8.27
CA GLY A 74 15.97 3.16 -8.35
C GLY A 74 14.71 2.33 -8.59
N ASP A 75 14.78 1.32 -9.48
CA ASP A 75 13.66 0.43 -9.77
C ASP A 75 13.26 -0.42 -8.57
N ALA A 76 14.23 -0.93 -7.81
CA ALA A 76 13.96 -1.68 -6.58
C ALA A 76 13.33 -0.77 -5.51
N ALA A 77 13.81 0.46 -5.38
CA ALA A 77 13.26 1.45 -4.47
C ALA A 77 11.80 1.79 -4.82
N ASP A 78 11.51 1.99 -6.11
CA ASP A 78 10.15 2.25 -6.60
C ASP A 78 9.23 1.03 -6.37
N ALA A 79 9.75 -0.19 -6.51
CA ALA A 79 9.01 -1.41 -6.20
C ALA A 79 8.66 -1.52 -4.72
N PHE A 80 9.57 -1.16 -3.81
CA PHE A 80 9.28 -1.15 -2.37
C PHE A 80 8.19 -0.14 -2.00
N VAL A 81 8.19 1.05 -2.61
CA VAL A 81 7.14 2.04 -2.39
C VAL A 81 5.79 1.48 -2.85
N ARG A 82 5.71 0.94 -4.07
CA ARG A 82 4.48 0.35 -4.59
C ARG A 82 3.96 -0.81 -3.75
N ALA A 83 4.86 -1.61 -3.16
CA ALA A 83 4.50 -2.74 -2.31
C ALA A 83 4.01 -2.30 -0.91
N ALA A 84 4.49 -1.16 -0.41
CA ALA A 84 4.10 -0.62 0.89
C ALA A 84 2.92 0.35 0.83
N GLU A 85 2.47 0.74 -0.37
CA GLU A 85 1.24 1.51 -0.54
C GLU A 85 0.05 0.73 0.02
N GLN A 86 -0.72 1.40 0.89
CA GLN A 86 -1.98 0.86 1.38
C GLN A 86 -3.02 0.96 0.27
N ILE A 87 -3.44 -0.19 -0.25
CA ILE A 87 -4.51 -0.30 -1.22
C ILE A 87 -5.83 -0.45 -0.46
N LEU A 88 -6.85 0.31 -0.85
CA LEU A 88 -8.20 0.22 -0.28
C LEU A 88 -8.77 -1.18 -0.48
N GLY A 89 -9.55 -1.68 0.48
CA GLY A 89 -10.14 -3.01 0.38
C GLY A 89 -11.24 -3.10 -0.71
N PRO A 90 -11.61 -4.30 -1.18
CA PRO A 90 -12.62 -4.46 -2.24
C PRO A 90 -13.96 -3.78 -1.93
N GLY A 91 -14.42 -3.80 -0.67
CA GLY A 91 -15.66 -3.15 -0.26
C GLY A 91 -15.60 -1.62 -0.31
N GLU A 92 -14.46 -1.03 0.04
CA GLU A 92 -14.25 0.43 -0.05
C GLU A 92 -14.21 0.87 -1.50
N GLN A 93 -13.46 0.13 -2.33
CA GLN A 93 -13.39 0.36 -3.77
C GLN A 93 -14.77 0.20 -4.44
N LEU A 94 -15.56 -0.81 -4.04
CA LEU A 94 -16.91 -1.01 -4.54
C LEU A 94 -17.83 0.16 -4.17
N GLY A 95 -17.74 0.66 -2.93
CA GLY A 95 -18.46 1.85 -2.51
C GLY A 95 -18.05 3.12 -3.28
N MET A 96 -16.78 3.24 -3.69
CA MET A 96 -16.31 4.33 -4.55
C MET A 96 -16.83 4.18 -5.98
N LEU A 97 -16.89 2.94 -6.51
CA LEU A 97 -17.44 2.65 -7.83
C LEU A 97 -18.94 3.00 -7.90
N ILE A 98 -19.73 2.56 -6.92
CA ILE A 98 -21.18 2.85 -6.84
C ILE A 98 -21.43 4.36 -6.78
N ARG A 99 -20.60 5.10 -6.05
CA ARG A 99 -20.71 6.57 -5.93
C ARG A 99 -20.13 7.33 -7.12
N GLY A 100 -19.56 6.65 -8.11
CA GLY A 100 -18.92 7.28 -9.27
C GLY A 100 -17.63 8.03 -8.95
N VAL A 101 -16.98 7.75 -7.82
CA VAL A 101 -15.70 8.38 -7.43
C VAL A 101 -14.54 7.81 -8.24
N ILE A 102 -14.62 6.52 -8.60
CA ILE A 102 -13.64 5.86 -9.48
C ILE A 102 -14.35 5.24 -10.68
N PRO A 103 -13.73 5.27 -11.88
CA PRO A 103 -14.27 4.58 -13.04
C PRO A 103 -14.08 3.05 -12.92
N PRO A 104 -14.86 2.25 -13.67
CA PRO A 104 -14.75 0.78 -13.67
C PRO A 104 -13.34 0.26 -13.98
N ASP A 105 -12.64 0.88 -14.94
CA ASP A 105 -11.28 0.46 -15.30
C ASP A 105 -10.30 0.59 -14.13
N ARG A 106 -10.45 1.66 -13.33
CA ARG A 106 -9.64 1.88 -12.14
C ARG A 106 -9.98 0.86 -11.05
N PHE A 107 -11.26 0.57 -10.85
CA PHE A 107 -11.72 -0.45 -9.91
C PHE A 107 -11.08 -1.83 -10.22
N THR A 108 -11.13 -2.28 -11.48
CA THR A 108 -10.51 -3.55 -11.89
C THR A 108 -9.00 -3.55 -11.66
N SER A 109 -8.31 -2.46 -12.03
CA SER A 109 -6.86 -2.36 -11.85
C SER A 109 -6.40 -2.40 -10.39
N GLU A 110 -7.15 -1.77 -9.47
CA GLU A 110 -6.82 -1.74 -8.04
C GLU A 110 -7.14 -3.08 -7.36
N LEU A 111 -8.19 -3.79 -7.82
CA LEU A 111 -8.49 -5.16 -7.39
C LEU A 111 -7.44 -6.15 -7.87
N ALA A 112 -6.91 -6.00 -9.09
CA ALA A 112 -5.82 -6.83 -9.60
C ALA A 112 -4.55 -6.71 -8.73
N ARG A 113 -4.26 -5.52 -8.22
CA ARG A 113 -3.15 -5.31 -7.26
C ARG A 113 -3.35 -6.04 -5.93
N LEU A 114 -4.58 -6.34 -5.56
CA LEU A 114 -4.94 -7.16 -4.39
C LEU A 114 -4.96 -8.67 -4.69
N GLY A 115 -4.63 -9.07 -5.93
CA GLY A 115 -4.66 -10.47 -6.36
C GLY A 115 -6.06 -11.00 -6.70
N VAL A 116 -7.04 -10.11 -6.89
CA VAL A 116 -8.38 -10.48 -7.36
C VAL A 116 -8.34 -10.69 -8.88
N SER A 117 -8.90 -11.80 -9.36
CA SER A 117 -8.96 -12.07 -10.80
C SER A 117 -9.89 -11.09 -11.52
N ASP A 118 -9.64 -10.85 -12.82
CA ASP A 118 -10.49 -9.98 -13.65
C ASP A 118 -11.96 -10.44 -13.65
N ASP A 119 -12.20 -11.75 -13.69
CA ASP A 119 -13.57 -12.32 -13.60
C ASP A 119 -14.25 -11.97 -12.26
N SER A 120 -13.52 -12.05 -11.16
CA SER A 120 -14.04 -11.72 -9.83
C SER A 120 -14.26 -10.21 -9.68
N ALA A 121 -13.37 -9.40 -10.25
CA ALA A 121 -13.52 -7.95 -10.31
C ALA A 121 -14.75 -7.54 -11.13
N ALA A 122 -14.97 -8.19 -12.28
CA ALA A 122 -16.16 -7.96 -13.10
C ALA A 122 -17.45 -8.34 -12.35
N ALA A 123 -17.47 -9.47 -11.64
CA ALA A 123 -18.61 -9.88 -10.82
C ALA A 123 -18.88 -8.87 -9.68
N LEU A 124 -17.85 -8.36 -9.03
CA LEU A 124 -17.99 -7.29 -8.02
C LEU A 124 -18.50 -5.98 -8.64
N ALA A 125 -18.01 -5.61 -9.82
CA ALA A 125 -18.49 -4.43 -10.53
C ALA A 125 -19.98 -4.56 -10.92
N GLN A 126 -20.45 -5.76 -11.26
CA GLN A 126 -21.88 -6.02 -11.47
C GLN A 126 -22.70 -5.82 -10.20
N MET A 127 -22.14 -6.06 -9.01
CA MET A 127 -22.81 -5.69 -7.75
C MET A 127 -22.96 -4.18 -7.58
N ALA A 128 -22.10 -3.37 -8.21
CA ALA A 128 -22.23 -1.92 -8.21
C ALA A 128 -23.31 -1.39 -9.16
N GLU A 129 -23.75 -2.21 -10.14
CA GLU A 129 -24.95 -1.92 -10.92
C GLU A 129 -26.14 -1.97 -9.97
N THR A 130 -26.42 -0.83 -9.35
CA THR A 130 -27.55 -0.68 -8.44
C THR A 130 -28.80 -0.93 -9.26
N LEU A 131 -29.43 -2.08 -9.06
CA LEU A 131 -30.78 -2.29 -9.51
C LEU A 131 -31.63 -1.27 -8.75
N LEU A 132 -32.01 -0.19 -9.44
CA LEU A 132 -33.00 0.75 -8.97
C LEU A 132 -34.22 -0.08 -8.53
N ASP A 133 -34.74 0.17 -7.33
CA ASP A 133 -35.94 -0.54 -6.89
C ASP A 133 -37.08 -0.34 -7.91
N PRO A 134 -38.04 -1.28 -8.01
CA PRO A 134 -39.11 -1.22 -9.01
C PRO A 134 -39.84 0.13 -9.04
N GLY A 135 -40.11 0.73 -7.87
CA GLY A 135 -40.77 2.02 -7.76
C GLY A 135 -39.92 3.19 -8.25
N THR A 136 -38.61 3.13 -8.05
CA THR A 136 -37.68 4.14 -8.58
C THR A 136 -37.46 3.97 -10.09
N LEU A 137 -37.42 2.74 -10.61
CA LEU A 137 -37.39 2.47 -12.06
C LEU A 137 -38.61 3.06 -12.78
N VAL A 138 -39.81 2.84 -12.24
CA VAL A 138 -41.04 3.41 -12.78
C VAL A 138 -41.01 4.94 -12.74
N ARG A 139 -40.62 5.52 -11.60
CA ARG A 139 -40.54 6.98 -11.47
C ARG A 139 -39.45 7.60 -12.34
N ALA A 140 -38.36 6.88 -12.62
CA ALA A 140 -37.32 7.32 -13.55
C ALA A 140 -37.83 7.26 -15.00
N LYS A 141 -38.56 6.20 -15.37
CA LYS A 141 -39.20 6.03 -16.68
C LYS A 141 -40.18 7.17 -16.96
N PHE A 142 -41.06 7.49 -16.02
CA PHE A 142 -42.04 8.59 -16.19
C PHE A 142 -41.42 9.99 -16.16
N ARG A 143 -40.30 10.18 -15.46
CA ARG A 143 -39.60 11.48 -15.41
C ARG A 143 -38.58 11.67 -16.53
N GLY A 144 -38.42 10.70 -17.42
CA GLY A 144 -37.38 10.73 -18.46
C GLY A 144 -35.96 10.77 -17.89
N ALA A 145 -35.77 10.33 -16.65
CA ALA A 145 -34.45 10.29 -16.03
C ALA A 145 -33.61 9.20 -16.69
N PRO A 146 -32.30 9.41 -16.89
CA PRO A 146 -31.44 8.41 -17.50
C PRO A 146 -31.38 7.16 -16.60
N ILE A 147 -31.95 6.06 -17.10
CA ILE A 147 -31.82 4.72 -16.51
C ILE A 147 -30.64 4.06 -17.23
N ALA A 148 -29.73 3.44 -16.49
CA ALA A 148 -28.69 2.60 -17.08
C ALA A 148 -29.35 1.33 -17.68
N GLY A 149 -29.61 1.36 -18.99
CA GLY A 149 -30.33 0.31 -19.73
C GLY A 149 -31.82 0.61 -19.94
N SER A 150 -32.64 -0.42 -20.15
CA SER A 150 -34.10 -0.28 -20.28
C SER A 150 -34.82 -0.55 -18.96
N TYR A 151 -36.02 0.03 -18.80
CA TYR A 151 -36.92 -0.28 -17.69
C TYR A 151 -37.18 -1.78 -17.57
N GLU A 152 -37.47 -2.46 -18.69
CA GLU A 152 -37.70 -3.91 -18.70
C GLU A 152 -36.44 -4.67 -18.26
N GLY A 153 -35.25 -4.26 -18.72
CA GLY A 153 -33.99 -4.87 -18.30
C GLY A 153 -33.70 -4.69 -16.81
N GLY A 154 -34.08 -3.54 -16.23
CA GLY A 154 -34.04 -3.32 -14.78
C GLY A 154 -34.98 -4.26 -14.02
N MET A 155 -36.24 -4.36 -14.47
CA MET A 155 -37.26 -5.21 -13.84
C MET A 155 -36.93 -6.71 -13.96
N THR A 156 -36.39 -7.16 -15.09
CA THR A 156 -35.96 -8.55 -15.26
C THR A 156 -34.78 -8.91 -14.36
N ARG A 157 -33.81 -8.01 -14.18
CA ARG A 157 -32.70 -8.22 -13.24
C ARG A 157 -33.17 -8.28 -11.78
N LEU A 158 -34.30 -7.64 -11.46
CA LEU A 158 -34.97 -7.75 -10.16
C LEU A 158 -35.85 -9.01 -10.01
N GLY A 159 -35.89 -9.88 -11.02
CA GLY A 159 -36.66 -11.13 -10.99
C GLY A 159 -38.11 -11.00 -11.44
N TYR A 160 -38.53 -9.84 -11.97
CA TYR A 160 -39.88 -9.68 -12.52
C TYR A 160 -39.96 -10.27 -13.94
N THR A 161 -41.03 -11.01 -14.21
CA THR A 161 -41.37 -11.40 -15.58
C THR A 161 -41.81 -10.18 -16.39
N PRO A 162 -41.73 -10.21 -17.73
CA PRO A 162 -42.19 -9.09 -18.57
C PRO A 162 -43.67 -8.71 -18.30
N GLN A 163 -44.52 -9.70 -18.05
CA GLN A 163 -45.92 -9.48 -17.68
C GLN A 163 -46.04 -8.82 -16.30
N ALA A 164 -45.29 -9.27 -15.30
CA ALA A 164 -45.29 -8.66 -13.98
C ALA A 164 -44.76 -7.21 -14.01
N ALA A 165 -43.77 -6.92 -14.86
CA ALA A 165 -43.26 -5.57 -15.07
C ALA A 165 -44.32 -4.64 -15.70
N GLN A 166 -45.07 -5.13 -16.70
CA GLN A 166 -46.18 -4.38 -17.30
C GLN A 166 -47.30 -4.10 -16.29
N THR A 167 -47.73 -5.11 -15.52
CA THR A 167 -48.75 -4.91 -14.48
C THR A 167 -48.31 -3.93 -13.40
N PHE A 168 -47.03 -3.97 -13.01
CA PHE A 168 -46.48 -3.05 -12.01
C PHE A 168 -46.40 -1.62 -12.55
N GLU A 169 -46.04 -1.43 -13.82
CA GLU A 169 -46.07 -0.14 -14.49
C GLU A 169 -47.49 0.43 -14.59
N GLU A 170 -48.47 -0.38 -14.96
CA GLU A 170 -49.88 0.03 -15.07
C GLU A 170 -50.47 0.40 -13.70
N ALA A 171 -50.16 -0.34 -12.65
CA ALA A 171 -50.60 -0.05 -11.29
C ALA A 171 -49.94 1.20 -10.68
N SER A 172 -48.85 1.68 -11.27
CA SER A 172 -48.06 2.81 -10.77
C SER A 172 -48.26 4.11 -11.56
N LYS A 173 -49.12 4.10 -12.59
CA LYS A 173 -49.62 5.29 -13.30
C LYS A 173 -50.66 6.02 -12.46
#